data_AF-A0A5E4D4J6-F1
#
_entry.id   AF-A0A5E4D4J6-F1
#
_cell.length_a   1.000
_cell.length_b   1.000
_cell.length_c   1.000
_cell.angle_alpha   90.00
_cell.angle_beta   90.00
_cell.angle_gamma   90.00
#
_symmetry.space_group_name_H-M   'P 1'
#
loop_
_entity.id
_entity.type
_entity.pdbx_description
1 polymer ?
#
loop_
_entity_poly.entity_id
_entity_poly.type
_entity_poly.pdbx_seq_one_letter_code
_entity_poly.pdbx_strand_id
1 'polypeptide(L)'
;MSASALALWPKSYMVTLQASCPSCPRKVWLIAQRFGACRKKITVEYLQHVVEQKNGKEMVPVLWQFLQKEAELRLVKFLPEILALQRDLVKQFQNVPEDEYSCSIRSFISSHSSDGLRQLFHNRITIFLSTWNALRRSLETNGEIKLPKGYFNSELDLDTDFKVILPRRRGLGLCSTALVSYLINLHNEIIYTMEKFSKENNSYAVDASEVTDLHVVSYEVERDLMPLILSNCHYQVEQGGETSQEFDLEKIQRQISSHFLQGKPRLTLKGIPTLVYRHDWNFEHLFVDIKNKMAQSPLPNSAMGAISGELRSYSDVCEALSIIEVTLGFLGTAGGDSNMHLNVYVQDILQMSDQTTPVLK
;
A
#
# COMPACT_ATOMS: atom_id res chain seq x y z
N MET A 1 -1.42 -2.50 -58.52
CA MET A 1 -1.85 -1.12 -58.25
C MET A 1 -2.74 -1.13 -57.00
N SER A 2 -2.34 -0.29 -56.04
CA SER A 2 -2.91 0.10 -54.73
C SER A 2 -3.90 -0.82 -53.98
N ALA A 3 -3.48 -1.21 -52.79
CA ALA A 3 -4.31 -1.57 -51.65
C ALA A 3 -4.90 -0.31 -51.00
N SER A 4 -6.11 0.09 -51.39
CA SER A 4 -6.85 1.18 -50.72
C SER A 4 -8.37 1.04 -50.96
N ALA A 5 -9.08 0.14 -50.25
CA ALA A 5 -10.56 0.18 -50.16
C ALA A 5 -11.16 -0.82 -49.15
N LEU A 6 -10.59 -0.98 -47.94
CA LEU A 6 -11.21 -1.83 -46.89
C LEU A 6 -11.56 -1.08 -45.60
N ALA A 7 -11.56 0.25 -45.65
CA ALA A 7 -12.16 1.08 -44.62
C ALA A 7 -13.52 1.59 -45.13
N LEU A 8 -14.56 1.41 -44.31
CA LEU A 8 -15.94 1.94 -44.39
C LEU A 8 -17.03 0.90 -44.67
N TRP A 9 -17.32 0.02 -43.71
CA TRP A 9 -18.69 -0.47 -43.51
C TRP A 9 -19.14 -0.24 -42.05
N PRO A 10 -20.34 0.31 -41.79
CA PRO A 10 -20.79 0.66 -40.44
C PRO A 10 -21.18 -0.57 -39.61
N LYS A 11 -21.04 -0.46 -38.28
CA LYS A 11 -21.33 -1.45 -37.22
C LYS A 11 -22.80 -1.91 -37.08
N SER A 12 -23.62 -1.84 -38.11
CA SER A 12 -25.08 -1.98 -37.94
C SER A 12 -25.73 -3.07 -38.79
N TYR A 13 -25.09 -4.23 -38.96
CA TYR A 13 -25.77 -5.42 -39.50
C TYR A 13 -25.19 -6.71 -38.90
N MET A 14 -25.39 -6.92 -37.59
CA MET A 14 -25.16 -8.22 -36.92
C MET A 14 -26.46 -8.73 -36.30
N VAL A 15 -27.54 -8.78 -37.10
CA VAL A 15 -28.75 -9.51 -36.74
C VAL A 15 -29.13 -10.38 -37.94
N THR A 16 -29.50 -11.64 -37.63
CA THR A 16 -29.98 -12.73 -38.50
C THR A 16 -28.99 -13.41 -39.46
N LEU A 17 -28.16 -14.31 -38.90
CA LEU A 17 -27.54 -15.42 -39.62
C LEU A 17 -28.57 -16.52 -39.95
N GLN A 18 -29.40 -16.30 -40.96
CA GLN A 18 -30.11 -17.38 -41.65
C GLN A 18 -30.60 -17.00 -43.07
N ALA A 19 -29.80 -16.23 -43.81
CA ALA A 19 -30.06 -15.97 -45.23
C ALA A 19 -28.82 -16.32 -46.06
N SER A 20 -28.97 -17.32 -46.92
CA SER A 20 -28.01 -17.62 -47.99
C SER A 20 -27.90 -16.42 -48.92
N CYS A 21 -26.75 -15.74 -48.93
CA CYS A 21 -26.48 -14.64 -49.84
C CYS A 21 -26.26 -15.19 -51.27
N PRO A 22 -27.17 -14.97 -52.24
CA PRO A 22 -27.15 -15.68 -53.52
C PRO A 22 -26.03 -15.24 -54.48
N SER A 23 -25.32 -14.15 -54.17
CA SER A 23 -24.35 -13.49 -55.05
C SER A 23 -22.88 -13.74 -54.66
N CYS A 24 -22.61 -14.47 -53.57
CA CYS A 24 -21.24 -14.82 -53.18
C CYS A 24 -20.80 -16.14 -53.84
N PRO A 25 -19.65 -16.20 -54.53
CA PRO A 25 -19.10 -17.46 -55.03
C PRO A 25 -18.99 -18.45 -53.87
N ARG A 26 -19.44 -19.71 -54.03
CA ARG A 26 -19.45 -20.74 -52.97
C ARG A 26 -18.13 -20.87 -52.18
N LYS A 27 -16.99 -20.61 -52.85
CA LYS A 27 -15.66 -20.57 -52.20
C LYS A 27 -15.49 -19.40 -51.21
N VAL A 28 -16.02 -18.22 -51.52
CA VAL A 28 -15.95 -17.03 -50.65
C VAL A 28 -16.84 -17.21 -49.41
N TRP A 29 -17.98 -17.90 -49.54
CA TRP A 29 -18.87 -18.19 -48.41
C TRP A 29 -18.24 -19.15 -47.38
N LEU A 30 -17.56 -20.21 -47.84
CA LEU A 30 -16.80 -21.11 -46.97
C LEU A 30 -15.62 -20.42 -46.26
N ILE A 31 -14.94 -19.50 -46.96
CA ILE A 31 -13.87 -18.68 -46.38
C ILE A 31 -14.45 -17.72 -45.34
N ALA A 32 -15.57 -17.06 -45.63
CA ALA A 32 -16.23 -16.15 -44.70
C ALA A 32 -16.76 -16.86 -43.45
N GLN A 33 -17.25 -18.10 -43.55
CA GLN A 33 -17.67 -18.90 -42.39
C GLN A 33 -16.49 -19.33 -41.50
N ARG A 34 -15.35 -19.71 -42.10
CA ARG A 34 -14.16 -20.14 -41.36
C ARG A 34 -13.37 -18.98 -40.75
N PHE A 35 -13.31 -17.84 -41.43
CA PHE A 35 -12.62 -16.64 -40.95
C PHE A 35 -13.51 -15.69 -40.14
N GLY A 36 -14.84 -15.75 -40.31
CA GLY A 36 -15.82 -14.94 -39.60
C GLY A 36 -16.33 -15.54 -38.28
N ALA A 37 -15.84 -16.73 -37.89
CA ALA A 37 -16.12 -17.27 -36.56
C ALA A 37 -15.47 -16.38 -35.49
N CYS A 38 -16.30 -15.79 -34.63
CA CYS A 38 -15.83 -14.98 -33.49
C CYS A 38 -14.86 -15.81 -32.63
N ARG A 39 -13.59 -15.44 -32.64
CA ARG A 39 -12.58 -16.06 -31.77
C ARG A 39 -12.75 -15.52 -30.35
N LYS A 40 -12.58 -16.38 -29.34
CA LYS A 40 -12.51 -15.93 -27.94
C LYS A 40 -11.36 -14.92 -27.81
N LYS A 41 -11.67 -13.74 -27.26
CA LYS A 41 -10.66 -12.72 -26.94
C LYS A 41 -9.77 -13.29 -25.82
N ILE A 42 -8.46 -13.27 -26.02
CA ILE A 42 -7.50 -13.66 -24.99
C ILE A 42 -7.50 -12.55 -23.94
N THR A 43 -7.72 -12.91 -22.68
CA THR A 43 -7.67 -12.02 -21.52
C THR A 43 -6.83 -12.66 -20.41
N VAL A 44 -6.45 -11.87 -19.40
CA VAL A 44 -5.69 -12.36 -18.24
C VAL A 44 -6.48 -13.42 -17.48
N GLU A 45 -7.80 -13.23 -17.32
CA GLU A 45 -8.70 -14.16 -16.65
C GLU A 45 -8.82 -15.48 -17.42
N TYR A 46 -8.82 -15.42 -18.75
CA TYR A 46 -8.80 -16.62 -19.58
C TYR A 46 -7.49 -17.40 -19.39
N LEU A 47 -6.34 -16.72 -19.37
CA LEU A 47 -5.06 -17.37 -19.07
C LEU A 47 -5.04 -17.98 -17.67
N GLN A 48 -5.55 -17.27 -16.66
CA GLN A 48 -5.68 -17.78 -15.30
C GLN A 48 -6.49 -19.08 -15.28
N HIS A 49 -7.62 -19.13 -15.98
CA HIS A 49 -8.43 -20.35 -16.08
C HIS A 49 -7.66 -21.51 -16.74
N VAL A 50 -6.88 -21.24 -17.79
CA VAL A 50 -6.04 -22.25 -18.45
C VAL A 50 -4.95 -22.78 -17.50
N VAL A 51 -4.32 -21.89 -16.74
CA VAL A 51 -3.29 -22.26 -15.74
C VAL A 51 -3.89 -23.15 -14.65
N GLU A 52 -5.11 -22.86 -14.17
CA GLU A 52 -5.80 -23.72 -13.20
C GLU A 52 -6.09 -25.11 -13.76
N GLN A 53 -6.59 -25.20 -14.99
CA GLN A 53 -6.90 -26.49 -15.63
C GLN A 53 -5.65 -27.37 -15.84
N LYS A 54 -4.49 -26.76 -16.06
CA LYS A 54 -3.22 -27.45 -16.30
C LYS A 54 -2.40 -27.70 -15.03
N ASN A 55 -3.02 -27.70 -13.85
CA ASN A 55 -2.36 -27.90 -12.54
C ASN A 55 -1.21 -26.90 -12.32
N GLY A 56 -1.47 -25.62 -12.62
CA GLY A 56 -0.47 -24.55 -12.65
C GLY A 56 0.28 -24.33 -11.35
N LYS A 57 -0.30 -24.70 -10.20
CA LYS A 57 0.35 -24.60 -8.89
C LYS A 57 1.63 -25.43 -8.80
N GLU A 58 1.69 -26.57 -9.49
CA GLU A 58 2.88 -27.44 -9.52
C GLU A 58 3.75 -27.15 -10.74
N MET A 59 3.15 -26.92 -11.91
CA MET A 59 3.86 -26.71 -13.17
C MET A 59 4.52 -25.32 -13.27
N VAL A 60 3.76 -24.28 -12.93
CA VAL A 60 4.13 -22.87 -13.12
C VAL A 60 3.73 -22.04 -11.88
N PRO A 61 4.33 -22.31 -10.71
CA PRO A 61 3.90 -21.74 -9.43
C PRO A 61 3.97 -20.22 -9.36
N VAL A 62 4.96 -19.59 -10.00
CA VAL A 62 5.12 -18.12 -10.01
C VAL A 62 4.03 -17.49 -10.87
N LEU A 63 3.77 -18.04 -12.06
CA LEU A 63 2.69 -17.57 -12.94
C LEU A 63 1.33 -17.76 -12.29
N TRP A 64 1.10 -18.91 -11.66
CA TRP A 64 -0.13 -19.21 -10.94
C TRP A 64 -0.41 -18.17 -9.86
N GLN A 65 0.55 -17.88 -8.98
CA GLN A 65 0.38 -16.89 -7.93
C GLN A 65 0.24 -15.47 -8.48
N PHE A 66 1.01 -15.11 -9.51
CA PHE A 66 0.91 -13.82 -10.18
C PHE A 66 -0.51 -13.59 -10.69
N LEU A 67 -1.11 -14.55 -11.40
CA LEU A 67 -2.46 -14.43 -11.96
C LEU A 67 -3.55 -14.40 -10.87
N GLN A 68 -3.36 -15.13 -9.76
CA GLN A 68 -4.29 -15.09 -8.63
C GLN A 68 -4.38 -13.71 -7.96
N LYS A 69 -3.31 -12.91 -8.04
CA LYS A 69 -3.21 -11.60 -7.40
C LYS A 69 -3.02 -10.44 -8.39
N GLU A 70 -3.16 -10.68 -9.70
CA GLU A 70 -2.79 -9.72 -10.75
C GLU A 70 -3.46 -8.35 -10.56
N ALA A 71 -4.77 -8.35 -10.36
CA ALA A 71 -5.56 -7.13 -10.22
C ALA A 71 -5.16 -6.28 -9.01
N GLU A 72 -4.62 -6.91 -7.96
CA GLU A 72 -4.08 -6.24 -6.77
C GLU A 72 -2.60 -5.86 -6.96
N LEU A 73 -1.79 -6.76 -7.53
CA LEU A 73 -0.36 -6.58 -7.78
C LEU A 73 -0.07 -5.38 -8.69
N ARG A 74 -0.91 -5.12 -9.69
CA ARG A 74 -0.76 -3.94 -10.56
C ARG A 74 -0.83 -2.61 -9.81
N LEU A 75 -1.37 -2.59 -8.59
CA LEU A 75 -1.48 -1.39 -7.76
C LEU A 75 -0.21 -1.13 -6.93
N VAL A 76 0.69 -2.12 -6.82
CA VAL A 76 1.98 -1.99 -6.12
C VAL A 76 2.84 -0.89 -6.74
N LYS A 77 2.69 -0.61 -8.04
CA LYS A 77 3.35 0.51 -8.72
C LYS A 77 3.06 1.89 -8.11
N PHE A 78 1.95 2.03 -7.39
CA PHE A 78 1.56 3.29 -6.75
C PHE A 78 2.13 3.47 -5.34
N LEU A 79 2.77 2.43 -4.78
CA LEU A 79 3.36 2.46 -3.44
C LEU A 79 4.35 3.63 -3.23
N PRO A 80 5.28 3.95 -4.15
CA PRO A 80 6.22 5.05 -3.95
C PRO A 80 5.54 6.42 -3.83
N GLU A 81 4.51 6.68 -4.64
CA GLU A 81 3.73 7.93 -4.60
C GLU A 81 2.90 8.04 -3.31
N ILE A 82 2.32 6.93 -2.84
CA ILE A 82 1.59 6.89 -1.56
C ILE A 82 2.56 7.13 -0.39
N LEU A 83 3.74 6.52 -0.40
CA LEU A 83 4.78 6.76 0.61
C LEU A 83 5.29 8.20 0.57
N ALA A 84 5.42 8.80 -0.63
CA ALA A 84 5.77 10.21 -0.77
C ALA A 84 4.70 11.13 -0.17
N LEU A 85 3.42 10.88 -0.45
CA LEU A 85 2.30 11.58 0.20
C LEU A 85 2.38 11.48 1.73
N GLN A 86 2.55 10.27 2.26
CA GLN A 86 2.62 10.06 3.69
C GLN A 86 3.82 10.76 4.34
N ARG A 87 4.99 10.80 3.68
CA ARG A 87 6.16 11.56 4.15
C ARG A 87 5.88 13.05 4.23
N ASP A 88 5.25 13.62 3.20
CA ASP A 88 4.90 15.04 3.17
C ASP A 88 3.88 15.38 4.27
N LEU A 89 2.87 14.52 4.47
CA LEU A 89 1.88 14.68 5.55
C LEU A 89 2.52 14.56 6.94
N VAL A 90 3.42 13.59 7.15
CA VAL A 90 4.15 13.47 8.42
C VAL A 90 4.96 14.74 8.69
N LYS A 91 5.70 15.22 7.69
CA LYS A 91 6.51 16.45 7.81
C LYS A 91 5.65 17.67 8.15
N GLN A 92 4.45 17.78 7.59
CA GLN A 92 3.57 18.93 7.80
C GLN A 92 2.81 18.87 9.13
N PHE A 93 2.44 17.68 9.61
CA PHE A 93 1.48 17.51 10.71
C PHE A 93 2.06 16.90 11.99
N GLN A 94 3.36 16.58 12.06
CA GLN A 94 3.97 15.92 13.23
C GLN A 94 3.78 16.70 14.55
N ASN A 95 3.69 18.02 14.50
CA ASN A 95 3.56 18.90 15.67
C ASN A 95 2.30 19.76 15.63
N VAL A 96 1.35 19.46 14.74
CA VAL A 96 0.09 20.21 14.60
C VAL A 96 -0.98 19.50 15.44
N PRO A 97 -1.68 20.22 16.33
CA PRO A 97 -2.71 19.61 17.16
C PRO A 97 -3.93 19.20 16.31
N GLU A 98 -4.64 18.15 16.73
CA GLU A 98 -5.67 17.51 15.90
C GLU A 98 -6.88 18.40 15.59
N ASP A 99 -7.15 19.42 16.41
CA ASP A 99 -8.22 20.39 16.24
C ASP A 99 -7.96 21.37 15.10
N GLU A 100 -6.71 21.56 14.70
CA GLU A 100 -6.32 22.37 13.55
C GLU A 100 -6.40 21.60 12.21
N TYR A 101 -6.79 20.33 12.25
CA TYR A 101 -6.88 19.51 11.05
C TYR A 101 -8.04 19.95 10.16
N SER A 102 -7.81 19.89 8.85
CA SER A 102 -8.86 20.16 7.86
C SER A 102 -10.02 19.17 8.03
N CYS A 103 -11.26 19.65 7.93
CA CYS A 103 -12.44 18.80 8.07
C CYS A 103 -12.56 17.72 6.97
N SER A 104 -12.02 17.99 5.79
CA SER A 104 -12.03 17.06 4.65
C SER A 104 -10.76 17.16 3.81
N ILE A 105 -10.53 16.14 2.98
CA ILE A 105 -9.43 16.09 2.03
C ILE A 105 -9.49 17.27 1.04
N ARG A 106 -10.68 17.63 0.54
CA ARG A 106 -10.90 18.78 -0.36
C ARG A 106 -10.52 20.10 0.32
N SER A 107 -10.87 20.26 1.59
CA SER A 107 -10.52 21.44 2.37
C SER A 107 -9.00 21.57 2.53
N PHE A 108 -8.32 20.46 2.83
CA PHE A 108 -6.86 20.39 2.90
C PHE A 108 -6.19 20.78 1.57
N ILE A 109 -6.64 20.24 0.44
CA ILE A 109 -6.08 20.61 -0.87
C ILE A 109 -6.31 22.09 -1.15
N SER A 110 -7.47 22.63 -0.76
CA SER A 110 -7.85 24.02 -1.05
C SER A 110 -7.15 25.03 -0.15
N SER A 111 -6.63 24.63 1.01
CA SER A 111 -5.95 25.54 1.95
C SER A 111 -4.53 25.95 1.51
N HIS A 112 -3.96 25.28 0.50
CA HIS A 112 -2.63 25.61 -0.01
C HIS A 112 -2.69 26.80 -0.97
N SER A 113 -1.76 27.76 -0.80
CA SER A 113 -1.69 28.98 -1.63
C SER A 113 -1.05 28.76 -3.01
N SER A 114 -0.21 27.73 -3.16
CA SER A 114 0.49 27.42 -4.42
C SER A 114 -0.29 26.41 -5.25
N ASP A 115 -0.68 26.80 -6.47
CA ASP A 115 -1.39 25.92 -7.41
C ASP A 115 -0.59 24.65 -7.74
N GLY A 116 0.74 24.73 -7.79
CA GLY A 116 1.61 23.56 -7.99
C GLY A 116 1.50 22.55 -6.85
N LEU A 117 1.49 23.03 -5.60
CA LEU A 117 1.31 22.15 -4.42
C LEU A 117 -0.10 21.56 -4.38
N ARG A 118 -1.12 22.35 -4.74
CA ARG A 118 -2.51 21.87 -4.83
C ARG A 118 -2.63 20.73 -5.83
N GLN A 119 -2.07 20.88 -7.03
CA GLN A 119 -2.08 19.84 -8.06
C GLN A 119 -1.29 18.60 -7.61
N LEU A 120 -0.12 18.77 -7.00
CA LEU A 120 0.69 17.67 -6.48
C LEU A 120 -0.08 16.84 -5.45
N PHE A 121 -0.65 17.48 -4.42
CA PHE A 121 -1.44 16.79 -3.42
C PHE A 121 -2.69 16.16 -4.02
N HIS A 122 -3.40 16.88 -4.90
CA HIS A 122 -4.57 16.33 -5.58
C HIS A 122 -4.23 15.04 -6.33
N ASN A 123 -3.14 15.01 -7.10
CA ASN A 123 -2.73 13.83 -7.86
C ASN A 123 -2.38 12.66 -6.95
N ARG A 124 -1.56 12.89 -5.93
CA ARG A 124 -1.14 11.83 -4.98
C ARG A 124 -2.31 11.29 -4.15
N ILE A 125 -3.19 12.17 -3.69
CA ILE A 125 -4.40 11.79 -2.95
C ILE A 125 -5.35 11.01 -3.85
N THR A 126 -5.50 11.39 -5.12
CA THR A 126 -6.32 10.63 -6.08
C THR A 126 -5.78 9.22 -6.28
N ILE A 127 -4.45 9.07 -6.36
CA ILE A 127 -3.79 7.74 -6.40
C ILE A 127 -4.10 6.96 -5.13
N PHE A 128 -3.98 7.58 -3.95
CA PHE A 128 -4.31 6.94 -2.68
C PHE A 128 -5.77 6.46 -2.64
N LEU A 129 -6.73 7.33 -2.96
CA LEU A 129 -8.16 7.04 -2.89
C LEU A 129 -8.56 5.93 -3.87
N SER A 130 -8.08 6.01 -5.12
CA SER A 130 -8.34 4.97 -6.13
C SER A 130 -7.73 3.62 -5.74
N THR A 131 -6.52 3.61 -5.18
CA THR A 131 -5.85 2.40 -4.71
C THR A 131 -6.57 1.80 -3.50
N TRP A 132 -6.99 2.63 -2.54
CA TRP A 132 -7.82 2.20 -1.41
C TRP A 132 -9.14 1.60 -1.88
N ASN A 133 -9.89 2.30 -2.73
CA ASN A 133 -11.19 1.83 -3.19
C ASN A 133 -11.11 0.52 -3.96
N ALA A 134 -10.01 0.29 -4.68
CA ALA A 134 -9.73 -0.98 -5.34
C ALA A 134 -9.40 -2.11 -4.36
N LEU A 135 -8.71 -1.81 -3.24
CA LEU A 135 -8.20 -2.82 -2.30
C LEU A 135 -9.03 -2.99 -1.02
N ARG A 136 -9.99 -2.12 -0.72
CA ARG A 136 -10.72 -2.11 0.57
C ARG A 136 -11.35 -3.45 0.95
N ARG A 137 -11.87 -4.21 -0.01
CA ARG A 137 -12.47 -5.55 0.22
C ARG A 137 -11.40 -6.62 0.47
N SER A 138 -10.29 -6.55 -0.24
CA SER A 138 -9.14 -7.43 -0.02
C SER A 138 -8.47 -7.14 1.32
N LEU A 139 -8.39 -5.87 1.74
CA LEU A 139 -7.91 -5.45 3.06
C LEU A 139 -8.81 -5.96 4.19
N GLU A 140 -10.13 -5.94 4.02
CA GLU A 140 -11.09 -6.47 5.00
C GLU A 140 -10.86 -7.96 5.27
N THR A 141 -10.53 -8.73 4.22
CA THR A 141 -10.39 -10.20 4.31
C THR A 141 -8.97 -10.65 4.64
N ASN A 142 -7.99 -10.09 3.92
CA ASN A 142 -6.60 -10.56 3.88
C ASN A 142 -5.63 -9.60 4.56
N GLY A 143 -6.08 -8.43 5.02
CA GLY A 143 -5.22 -7.46 5.71
C GLY A 143 -4.73 -7.98 7.06
N GLU A 144 -3.44 -7.79 7.33
CA GLU A 144 -2.83 -8.09 8.64
C GLU A 144 -3.35 -7.14 9.72
N ILE A 145 -3.45 -5.84 9.39
CA ILE A 145 -3.98 -4.81 10.27
C ILE A 145 -5.51 -4.90 10.26
N LYS A 146 -6.09 -5.34 11.38
CA LYS A 146 -7.54 -5.46 11.53
C LYS A 146 -8.18 -4.10 11.79
N LEU A 147 -8.97 -3.63 10.82
CA LEU A 147 -9.72 -2.39 10.91
C LEU A 147 -11.17 -2.65 11.34
N PRO A 148 -11.84 -1.68 12.01
CA PRO A 148 -13.27 -1.77 12.28
C PRO A 148 -14.09 -1.90 11.00
N LYS A 149 -15.15 -2.72 11.01
CA LYS A 149 -15.98 -3.01 9.83
C LYS A 149 -16.54 -1.78 9.12
N GLY A 150 -16.79 -0.69 9.86
CA GLY A 150 -17.29 0.56 9.30
C GLY A 150 -16.36 1.19 8.25
N TYR A 151 -15.06 0.91 8.30
CA TYR A 151 -14.03 1.60 7.51
C TYR A 151 -14.01 1.13 6.05
N PHE A 152 -14.56 -0.06 5.76
CA PHE A 152 -14.56 -0.65 4.42
C PHE A 152 -15.87 -0.43 3.66
N ASN A 153 -16.91 0.11 4.31
CA ASN A 153 -18.27 0.14 3.77
C ASN A 153 -18.44 1.16 2.65
N SER A 154 -17.95 2.39 2.83
CA SER A 154 -18.01 3.46 1.83
C SER A 154 -16.74 3.54 1.00
N GLU A 155 -16.90 4.03 -0.22
CA GLU A 155 -15.77 4.50 -1.01
C GLU A 155 -15.27 5.82 -0.43
N LEU A 156 -13.95 5.98 -0.39
CA LEU A 156 -13.34 7.23 0.01
C LEU A 156 -13.26 8.15 -1.21
N ASP A 157 -13.60 9.41 -1.00
CA ASP A 157 -13.56 10.48 -2.00
C ASP A 157 -12.90 11.74 -1.39
N LEU A 158 -12.91 12.84 -2.14
CA LEU A 158 -12.32 14.09 -1.67
C LEU A 158 -13.11 14.75 -0.53
N ASP A 159 -14.35 14.35 -0.29
CA ASP A 159 -15.20 14.92 0.75
C ASP A 159 -15.13 14.13 2.06
N THR A 160 -14.41 13.01 2.03
CA THR A 160 -14.07 12.18 3.19
C THR A 160 -13.17 12.92 4.20
N ASP A 161 -13.28 12.51 5.48
CA ASP A 161 -12.46 13.02 6.58
C ASP A 161 -10.96 12.94 6.26
N PHE A 162 -10.24 14.05 6.45
CA PHE A 162 -8.81 14.16 6.20
C PHE A 162 -7.97 13.14 6.97
N LYS A 163 -8.42 12.71 8.15
CA LYS A 163 -7.68 11.76 9.00
C LYS A 163 -7.46 10.40 8.34
N VAL A 164 -8.21 10.03 7.30
CA VAL A 164 -8.04 8.73 6.60
C VAL A 164 -6.73 8.63 5.82
N ILE A 165 -6.18 9.75 5.34
CA ILE A 165 -4.93 9.78 4.57
C ILE A 165 -3.70 9.96 5.46
N LEU A 166 -3.88 10.38 6.71
CA LEU A 166 -2.81 10.55 7.68
C LEU A 166 -2.32 9.18 8.18
N PRO A 167 -1.01 8.86 8.07
CA PRO A 167 -0.51 7.56 8.50
C PRO A 167 -0.41 7.51 10.03
N ARG A 168 -1.41 6.92 10.69
CA ARG A 168 -1.45 6.78 12.16
C ARG A 168 -1.57 5.32 12.57
N ARG A 169 -1.21 5.04 13.83
CA ARG A 169 -1.36 3.71 14.44
C ARG A 169 -2.72 3.49 15.09
N ARG A 170 -3.62 4.47 15.03
CA ARG A 170 -4.96 4.44 15.65
C ARG A 170 -5.97 5.24 14.82
N GLY A 171 -7.25 4.98 15.08
CA GLY A 171 -8.36 5.70 14.46
C GLY A 171 -8.38 5.60 12.93
N LEU A 172 -8.93 6.62 12.28
CA LEU A 172 -9.09 6.67 10.81
C LEU A 172 -7.77 6.59 10.05
N GLY A 173 -6.67 7.05 10.65
CA GLY A 173 -5.35 6.98 10.01
C GLY A 173 -4.78 5.57 9.86
N LEU A 174 -5.42 4.57 10.48
CA LEU A 174 -5.12 3.17 10.22
C LEU A 174 -5.41 2.77 8.77
N CYS A 175 -6.32 3.45 8.05
CA CYS A 175 -6.55 3.20 6.63
C CYS A 175 -5.26 3.39 5.82
N SER A 176 -4.58 4.51 6.06
CA SER A 176 -3.32 4.86 5.39
C SER A 176 -2.21 3.86 5.70
N THR A 177 -2.06 3.48 6.97
CA THR A 177 -1.08 2.47 7.41
C THR A 177 -1.38 1.08 6.85
N ALA A 178 -2.65 0.65 6.89
CA ALA A 178 -3.07 -0.66 6.39
C ALA A 178 -2.85 -0.81 4.88
N LEU A 179 -3.13 0.23 4.10
CA LEU A 179 -2.93 0.22 2.66
C LEU A 179 -1.46 -0.03 2.29
N VAL A 180 -0.55 0.72 2.92
CA VAL A 180 0.90 0.58 2.67
C VAL A 180 1.40 -0.80 3.10
N SER A 181 1.04 -1.27 4.29
CA SER A 181 1.43 -2.61 4.75
C SER A 181 0.93 -3.71 3.81
N TYR A 182 -0.30 -3.58 3.28
CA TYR A 182 -0.87 -4.55 2.36
C TYR A 182 -0.17 -4.56 1.00
N LEU A 183 0.13 -3.39 0.42
CA LEU A 183 0.90 -3.28 -0.82
C LEU A 183 2.31 -3.87 -0.68
N ILE A 184 2.98 -3.61 0.45
CA ILE A 184 4.27 -4.21 0.77
C ILE A 184 4.16 -5.73 0.89
N ASN A 185 3.12 -6.25 1.53
CA ASN A 185 2.90 -7.69 1.64
C ASN A 185 2.65 -8.33 0.27
N LEU A 186 1.79 -7.75 -0.57
CA LEU A 186 1.54 -8.22 -1.94
C LEU A 186 2.83 -8.32 -2.76
N HIS A 187 3.67 -7.27 -2.69
CA HIS A 187 4.97 -7.25 -3.32
C HIS A 187 5.85 -8.38 -2.80
N ASN A 188 6.01 -8.48 -1.47
CA ASN A 188 6.89 -9.47 -0.86
C ASN A 188 6.44 -10.92 -1.10
N GLU A 189 5.13 -11.18 -1.15
CA GLU A 189 4.59 -12.52 -1.40
C GLU A 189 4.99 -13.04 -2.79
N ILE A 190 4.89 -12.20 -3.83
CA ILE A 190 5.25 -12.65 -5.19
C ILE A 190 6.77 -12.76 -5.36
N ILE A 191 7.56 -11.86 -4.74
CA ILE A 191 9.01 -11.94 -4.74
C ILE A 191 9.50 -13.19 -4.01
N TYR A 192 8.93 -13.50 -2.85
CA TYR A 192 9.24 -14.72 -2.09
C TYR A 192 8.98 -15.99 -2.91
N THR A 193 7.86 -16.06 -3.63
CA THR A 193 7.56 -17.21 -4.50
C THR A 193 8.52 -17.33 -5.66
N MET A 194 8.95 -16.20 -6.24
CA MET A 194 9.97 -16.19 -7.28
C MET A 194 11.33 -16.68 -6.75
N GLU A 195 11.79 -16.20 -5.60
CA GLU A 195 13.04 -16.63 -4.96
C GLU A 195 13.03 -18.12 -4.62
N LYS A 196 11.91 -18.60 -4.06
CA LYS A 196 11.72 -20.03 -3.77
C LYS A 196 11.78 -20.89 -5.04
N PHE A 197 11.26 -20.38 -6.16
CA PHE A 197 11.30 -21.06 -7.45
C PHE A 197 12.70 -21.07 -8.08
N SER A 198 13.42 -19.94 -8.05
CA SER A 198 14.78 -19.84 -8.60
C SER A 198 15.84 -20.56 -7.75
N LYS A 199 15.52 -20.90 -6.48
CA LYS A 199 16.46 -21.41 -5.47
C LYS A 199 17.61 -20.45 -5.17
N GLU A 200 17.42 -19.16 -5.48
CA GLU A 200 18.37 -18.11 -5.15
C GLU A 200 17.97 -17.49 -3.81
N ASN A 201 18.89 -17.51 -2.84
CA ASN A 201 18.73 -16.73 -1.61
C ASN A 201 19.19 -15.31 -1.89
N ASN A 202 18.26 -14.44 -2.27
CA ASN A 202 18.55 -13.02 -2.42
C ASN A 202 18.37 -12.32 -1.06
N SER A 203 19.47 -11.83 -0.47
CA SER A 203 19.42 -11.03 0.76
C SER A 203 19.10 -9.56 0.49
N TYR A 204 18.83 -9.19 -0.77
CA TYR A 204 18.55 -7.81 -1.16
C TYR A 204 17.21 -7.33 -0.59
N ALA A 205 17.30 -6.45 0.40
CA ALA A 205 16.16 -5.82 1.04
C ALA A 205 16.32 -4.29 1.02
N VAL A 206 15.18 -3.60 0.91
CA VAL A 206 15.11 -2.13 0.91
C VAL A 206 14.04 -1.71 1.92
N ASP A 207 14.35 -0.68 2.71
CA ASP A 207 13.44 -0.15 3.71
C ASP A 207 12.35 0.73 3.07
N ALA A 208 11.14 0.72 3.65
CA ALA A 208 9.99 1.48 3.12
C ALA A 208 10.28 2.98 2.93
N SER A 209 11.19 3.56 3.73
CA SER A 209 11.62 4.95 3.61
C SER A 209 12.39 5.29 2.32
N GLU A 210 12.97 4.28 1.66
CA GLU A 210 13.86 4.41 0.52
C GLU A 210 13.27 3.80 -0.77
N VAL A 211 12.00 3.40 -0.73
CA VAL A 211 11.31 2.81 -1.87
C VAL A 211 11.17 3.82 -3.02
N THR A 212 11.47 3.35 -4.23
CA THR A 212 11.34 4.10 -5.50
C THR A 212 10.66 3.21 -6.53
N ASP A 213 10.32 3.76 -7.70
CA ASP A 213 9.69 3.04 -8.81
C ASP A 213 10.50 1.81 -9.28
N LEU A 214 11.83 1.85 -9.10
CA LEU A 214 12.71 0.75 -9.47
C LEU A 214 12.58 -0.45 -8.53
N HIS A 215 12.20 -0.22 -7.27
CA HIS A 215 12.11 -1.25 -6.23
C HIS A 215 10.79 -2.02 -6.26
N VAL A 216 9.73 -1.43 -6.81
CA VAL A 216 8.38 -2.02 -6.78
C VAL A 216 8.07 -2.83 -8.03
N VAL A 217 7.23 -3.86 -7.91
CA VAL A 217 6.67 -4.55 -9.08
C VAL A 217 5.76 -3.57 -9.82
N SER A 218 6.07 -3.31 -11.10
CA SER A 218 5.38 -2.30 -11.91
C SER A 218 5.29 -2.77 -13.36
N TYR A 219 4.06 -2.77 -13.89
CA TYR A 219 3.73 -3.14 -15.27
C TYR A 219 2.37 -2.53 -15.66
N GLU A 220 2.14 -2.41 -16.96
CA GLU A 220 0.85 -2.04 -17.55
C GLU A 220 0.22 -3.25 -18.27
N VAL A 221 -1.06 -3.51 -18.01
CA VAL A 221 -1.75 -4.70 -18.54
C VAL A 221 -1.76 -4.71 -20.06
N GLU A 222 -2.27 -3.64 -20.68
CA GLU A 222 -2.44 -3.57 -22.14
C GLU A 222 -1.11 -3.40 -22.89
N ARG A 223 -0.13 -2.75 -22.26
CA ARG A 223 1.12 -2.36 -22.92
C ARG A 223 2.24 -3.38 -22.71
N ASP A 224 2.25 -4.06 -21.57
CA ASP A 224 3.35 -4.94 -21.17
C ASP A 224 2.89 -6.40 -21.03
N LEU A 225 1.81 -6.68 -20.27
CA LEU A 225 1.37 -8.05 -19.99
C LEU A 225 0.65 -8.71 -21.17
N MET A 226 -0.30 -8.03 -21.80
CA MET A 226 -1.10 -8.58 -22.91
C MET A 226 -0.24 -8.95 -24.13
N PRO A 227 0.69 -8.11 -24.60
CA PRO A 227 1.59 -8.49 -25.70
C PRO A 227 2.44 -9.72 -25.37
N LEU A 228 2.92 -9.83 -24.12
CA LEU A 228 3.67 -10.98 -23.64
C LEU A 228 2.81 -12.25 -23.73
N ILE A 229 1.58 -12.23 -23.22
CA ILE A 229 0.66 -13.37 -23.28
C ILE A 229 0.36 -13.77 -24.74
N LEU A 230 0.04 -12.79 -25.59
CA LEU A 230 -0.31 -13.04 -27.00
C LEU A 230 0.86 -13.63 -27.78
N SER A 231 2.09 -13.20 -27.50
CA SER A 231 3.30 -13.71 -28.18
C SER A 231 3.61 -15.18 -27.87
N ASN A 232 3.02 -15.74 -26.81
CA ASN A 232 3.17 -17.13 -26.39
C ASN A 232 1.88 -17.95 -26.53
N CYS A 233 0.92 -17.43 -27.30
CA CYS A 233 -0.28 -18.16 -27.70
C CYS A 233 -0.08 -18.71 -29.12
N HIS A 234 -0.06 -20.03 -29.25
CA HIS A 234 0.07 -20.73 -30.52
C HIS A 234 -1.28 -21.32 -30.93
N TYR A 235 -1.57 -21.25 -32.23
CA TYR A 235 -2.74 -21.90 -32.82
C TYR A 235 -2.30 -23.20 -33.47
N GLN A 236 -2.84 -24.32 -33.01
CA GLN A 236 -2.67 -25.62 -33.65
C GLN A 236 -3.94 -25.98 -34.42
N VAL A 237 -3.77 -26.56 -35.62
CA VAL A 237 -4.88 -27.09 -36.41
C VAL A 237 -4.83 -28.60 -36.26
N GLU A 238 -5.80 -29.17 -35.56
CA GLU A 238 -5.89 -30.61 -35.37
C GLU A 238 -6.40 -31.30 -36.64
N GLN A 239 -6.08 -32.59 -36.78
CA GLN A 239 -6.45 -33.43 -37.91
C GLN A 239 -7.98 -33.67 -37.88
N GLY A 240 -8.72 -32.71 -38.45
CA GLY A 240 -10.17 -32.58 -38.31
C GLY A 240 -10.65 -31.15 -38.61
N GLY A 241 -9.74 -30.18 -38.66
CA GLY A 241 -10.04 -28.79 -39.01
C GLY A 241 -10.47 -27.94 -37.82
N GLU A 242 -10.41 -28.47 -36.60
CA GLU A 242 -10.55 -27.72 -35.36
C GLU A 242 -9.24 -27.00 -35.03
N THR A 243 -9.33 -25.72 -34.69
CA THR A 243 -8.20 -24.91 -34.22
C THR A 243 -8.20 -24.85 -32.70
N SER A 244 -7.20 -25.46 -32.06
CA SER A 244 -6.96 -25.35 -30.63
C SER A 244 -5.96 -24.22 -30.32
N GLN A 245 -6.20 -23.51 -29.21
CA GLN A 245 -5.30 -22.47 -28.69
C GLN A 245 -4.43 -23.10 -27.60
N GLU A 246 -3.12 -23.03 -27.76
CA GLU A 246 -2.16 -23.54 -26.78
C GLU A 246 -1.26 -22.43 -26.26
N PHE A 247 -1.10 -22.37 -24.94
CA PHE A 247 -0.20 -21.43 -24.27
C PHE A 247 1.06 -22.15 -23.79
N ASP A 248 2.22 -21.57 -24.11
CA ASP A 248 3.50 -21.96 -23.51
C ASP A 248 3.62 -21.32 -22.11
N LEU A 249 3.03 -21.98 -21.11
CA LEU A 249 2.95 -21.47 -19.75
C LEU A 249 4.32 -21.29 -19.11
N GLU A 250 5.28 -22.18 -19.39
CA GLU A 250 6.63 -22.09 -18.86
C GLU A 250 7.38 -20.88 -19.40
N LYS A 251 7.21 -20.58 -20.69
CA LYS A 251 7.80 -19.40 -21.30
C LYS A 251 7.14 -18.12 -20.83
N ILE A 252 5.81 -18.09 -20.67
CA ILE A 252 5.10 -16.96 -20.07
C ILE A 252 5.62 -16.71 -18.65
N GLN A 253 5.73 -17.76 -17.83
CA GLN A 253 6.29 -17.65 -16.48
C GLN A 253 7.70 -17.05 -16.52
N ARG A 254 8.60 -17.60 -17.34
CA ARG A 254 9.98 -17.10 -17.47
C ARG A 254 10.03 -15.63 -17.86
N GLN A 255 9.20 -15.19 -18.79
CA GLN A 255 9.17 -13.80 -19.24
C GLN A 255 8.60 -12.86 -18.16
N ILE A 256 7.52 -13.25 -17.48
CA ILE A 256 6.97 -12.47 -16.35
C ILE A 256 7.99 -12.35 -15.22
N SER A 257 8.60 -13.47 -14.84
CA SER A 257 9.67 -13.51 -13.84
C SER A 257 10.81 -12.58 -14.21
N SER A 258 11.32 -12.66 -15.44
CA SER A 258 12.46 -11.86 -15.89
C SER A 258 12.15 -10.37 -16.02
N HIS A 259 10.99 -10.01 -16.59
CA HIS A 259 10.67 -8.61 -16.89
C HIS A 259 10.10 -7.83 -15.70
N PHE A 260 9.34 -8.49 -14.82
CA PHE A 260 8.57 -7.78 -13.79
C PHE A 260 9.05 -8.05 -12.35
N LEU A 261 9.64 -9.23 -12.10
CA LEU A 261 9.93 -9.70 -10.73
C LEU A 261 11.43 -9.77 -10.42
N GLN A 262 12.26 -10.13 -11.39
CA GLN A 262 13.68 -10.34 -11.19
C GLN A 262 14.38 -9.05 -10.77
N GLY A 263 15.25 -9.15 -9.76
CA GLY A 263 16.02 -8.02 -9.23
C GLY A 263 15.24 -7.08 -8.30
N LYS A 264 13.95 -7.33 -8.06
CA LYS A 264 13.16 -6.57 -7.09
C LYS A 264 13.57 -6.96 -5.66
N PRO A 265 13.81 -5.99 -4.76
CA PRO A 265 14.14 -6.27 -3.37
C PRO A 265 12.93 -6.79 -2.58
N ARG A 266 13.20 -7.43 -1.45
CA ARG A 266 12.21 -7.56 -0.38
C ARG A 266 12.04 -6.20 0.31
N LEU A 267 10.82 -5.72 0.43
CA LEU A 267 10.52 -4.45 1.10
C LEU A 267 10.33 -4.68 2.59
N THR A 268 11.09 -3.95 3.42
CA THR A 268 10.92 -4.00 4.88
C THR A 268 9.92 -2.95 5.35
N LEU A 269 9.28 -3.18 6.49
CA LEU A 269 8.38 -2.22 7.12
C LEU A 269 9.13 -1.09 7.87
N LYS A 270 10.47 -1.07 7.82
CA LYS A 270 11.26 -0.03 8.49
C LYS A 270 11.09 1.30 7.77
N GLY A 271 10.94 2.37 8.55
CA GLY A 271 10.82 3.72 8.01
C GLY A 271 9.49 4.00 7.31
N ILE A 272 8.44 3.20 7.53
CA ILE A 272 7.08 3.58 7.10
C ILE A 272 6.73 4.92 7.76
N PRO A 273 6.41 5.96 6.98
CA PRO A 273 6.09 7.27 7.53
C PRO A 273 4.88 7.13 8.46
N THR A 274 5.01 7.59 9.71
CA THR A 274 3.96 7.47 10.71
C THR A 274 3.92 8.74 11.54
N LEU A 275 2.74 9.35 11.68
CA LEU A 275 2.47 10.41 12.63
C LEU A 275 2.36 9.80 14.03
N VAL A 276 3.29 10.18 14.90
CA VAL A 276 3.34 9.73 16.29
C VAL A 276 3.03 10.91 17.20
N TYR A 277 1.90 10.85 17.90
CA TYR A 277 1.56 11.81 18.93
C TYR A 277 2.15 11.43 20.29
N ARG A 278 2.33 12.42 21.17
CA ARG A 278 2.73 12.22 22.57
C ARG A 278 1.81 11.21 23.29
N HIS A 279 0.50 11.30 23.08
CA HIS A 279 -0.50 10.38 23.63
C HIS A 279 -0.50 8.97 22.97
N ASP A 280 0.21 8.81 21.85
CA ASP A 280 0.39 7.53 21.15
C ASP A 280 1.70 6.83 21.55
N TRP A 281 2.48 7.41 22.48
CA TRP A 281 3.62 6.73 23.08
C TRP A 281 3.14 5.46 23.80
N ASN A 282 3.72 4.33 23.42
CA ASN A 282 3.52 3.13 24.20
C ASN A 282 4.42 3.23 25.45
N PHE A 283 3.84 3.73 26.53
CA PHE A 283 4.51 3.82 27.83
C PHE A 283 5.05 2.46 28.30
N GLU A 284 4.50 1.33 27.86
CA GLU A 284 5.04 0.00 28.22
C GLU A 284 6.47 -0.18 27.69
N HIS A 285 6.73 0.14 26.43
CA HIS A 285 8.08 0.06 25.86
C HIS A 285 9.01 1.10 26.50
N LEU A 286 8.51 2.32 26.70
CA LEU A 286 9.28 3.38 27.36
C LEU A 286 9.70 2.97 28.77
N PHE A 287 8.80 2.39 29.56
CA PHE A 287 9.11 1.91 30.91
C PHE A 287 10.08 0.74 30.89
N VAL A 288 10.01 -0.15 29.90
CA VAL A 288 11.02 -1.20 29.73
C VAL A 288 12.39 -0.61 29.40
N ASP A 289 12.47 0.35 28.48
CA ASP A 289 13.73 1.01 28.11
C ASP A 289 14.35 1.75 29.29
N ILE A 290 13.52 2.47 30.06
CA ILE A 290 13.95 3.15 31.30
C ILE A 290 14.46 2.12 32.31
N LYS A 291 13.71 1.05 32.60
CA LYS A 291 14.14 -0.01 33.53
C LYS A 291 15.43 -0.70 33.11
N ASN A 292 15.66 -0.83 31.80
CA ASN A 292 16.89 -1.41 31.26
C ASN A 292 18.09 -0.47 31.38
N LYS A 293 17.86 0.86 31.36
CA LYS A 293 18.91 1.89 31.40
C LYS A 293 19.19 2.42 32.80
N MET A 294 18.24 2.31 33.73
CA MET A 294 18.35 2.84 35.09
C MET A 294 17.54 2.05 36.11
N ALA A 295 18.09 1.94 37.32
CA ALA A 295 17.43 1.30 38.44
C ALA A 295 16.17 2.09 38.84
N GLN A 296 15.05 1.39 39.03
CA GLN A 296 13.77 1.96 39.44
C GLN A 296 13.35 1.35 40.77
N SER A 297 12.87 2.17 41.70
CA SER A 297 12.37 1.74 43.00
C SER A 297 10.99 2.35 43.28
N PRO A 298 10.13 1.68 44.07
CA PRO A 298 8.82 2.22 44.39
C PRO A 298 8.95 3.51 45.22
N LEU A 299 8.05 4.46 44.98
CA LEU A 299 7.98 5.72 45.73
C LEU A 299 7.69 5.46 47.23
N PRO A 300 8.41 6.11 48.15
CA PRO A 300 8.10 6.05 49.58
C PRO A 300 6.71 6.62 49.89
N ASN A 301 6.01 6.03 50.86
CA ASN A 301 4.66 6.47 51.27
C ASN A 301 4.61 7.95 51.71
N SER A 302 5.71 8.46 52.30
CA SER A 302 5.83 9.88 52.67
C SER A 302 5.84 10.81 51.46
N ALA A 303 6.53 10.41 50.38
CA ALA A 303 6.55 11.16 49.12
C ALA A 303 5.20 11.12 48.41
N MET A 304 4.51 9.97 48.41
CA MET A 304 3.14 9.87 47.88
C MET A 304 2.16 10.80 48.59
N GLY A 305 2.27 10.91 49.92
CA GLY A 305 1.47 11.83 50.72
C GLY A 305 1.77 13.30 50.42
N ALA A 306 3.04 13.65 50.22
CA ALA A 306 3.46 15.00 49.84
C ALA A 306 2.94 15.39 48.45
N ILE A 307 3.14 14.54 47.44
CA ILE A 307 2.67 14.77 46.06
C ILE A 307 1.15 14.95 46.03
N SER A 308 0.41 14.08 46.73
CA SER A 308 -1.06 14.18 46.81
C SER A 308 -1.52 15.42 47.59
N GLY A 309 -0.69 15.92 48.51
CA GLY A 309 -0.95 17.10 49.31
C GLY A 309 -0.65 18.42 48.58
N GLU A 310 0.27 18.42 47.62
CA GLU A 310 0.69 19.60 46.85
C GLU A 310 -0.09 19.76 45.53
N LEU A 311 -0.35 18.67 44.81
CA LEU A 311 -1.11 18.70 43.54
C LEU A 311 -2.63 18.72 43.80
N ARG A 312 -3.15 19.87 44.26
CA ARG A 312 -4.56 20.00 44.66
C ARG A 312 -5.51 20.42 43.55
N SER A 313 -5.01 21.05 42.49
CA SER A 313 -5.84 21.47 41.35
C SER A 313 -5.63 20.57 40.14
N TYR A 314 -6.65 20.49 39.28
CA TYR A 314 -6.55 19.78 38.00
C TYR A 314 -5.42 20.32 37.12
N SER A 315 -5.21 21.64 37.14
CA SER A 315 -4.14 22.29 36.38
C SER A 315 -2.76 21.86 36.86
N ASP A 316 -2.53 21.82 38.18
CA ASP A 316 -1.24 21.42 38.76
C ASP A 316 -0.93 19.96 38.43
N VAL A 317 -1.94 19.08 38.46
CA VAL A 317 -1.82 17.67 38.08
C VAL A 317 -1.45 17.53 36.60
N CYS A 318 -2.11 18.27 35.71
CA CYS A 318 -1.82 18.23 34.28
C CYS A 318 -0.42 18.76 33.95
N GLU A 319 0.02 19.84 34.62
CA GLU A 319 1.36 20.40 34.44
C GLU A 319 2.44 19.42 34.94
N ALA A 320 2.26 18.88 36.16
CA ALA A 320 3.18 17.89 36.71
C ALA A 320 3.28 16.64 35.82
N LEU A 321 2.15 16.13 35.34
CA LEU A 321 2.12 14.98 34.43
C LEU A 321 2.85 15.28 33.11
N SER A 322 2.64 16.47 32.54
CA SER A 322 3.30 16.90 31.31
C SER A 322 4.83 16.95 31.46
N ILE A 323 5.32 17.47 32.59
CA ILE A 323 6.77 17.50 32.90
C ILE A 323 7.32 16.08 33.02
N ILE A 324 6.60 15.19 33.71
CA ILE A 324 6.99 13.79 33.89
C ILE A 324 7.05 13.08 32.53
N GLU A 325 6.04 13.21 31.69
CA GLU A 325 6.00 12.59 30.37
C GLU A 325 7.16 13.04 29.46
N VAL A 326 7.43 14.35 29.43
CA VAL A 326 8.58 14.89 28.69
C VAL A 326 9.88 14.30 29.22
N THR A 327 10.05 14.28 30.55
CA THR A 327 11.28 13.79 31.18
C THR A 327 11.47 12.29 30.94
N LEU A 328 10.41 11.48 31.03
CA LEU A 328 10.44 10.05 30.72
C LEU A 328 10.93 9.79 29.30
N GLY A 329 10.59 10.67 28.34
CA GLY A 329 11.11 10.59 26.97
C GLY A 329 12.64 10.72 26.87
N PHE A 330 13.20 11.68 27.59
CA PHE A 330 14.65 11.87 27.65
C PHE A 330 15.35 10.72 28.38
N LEU A 331 14.81 10.30 29.53
CA LEU A 331 15.35 9.18 30.30
C LEU A 331 15.27 7.85 29.53
N GLY A 332 14.16 7.62 28.81
CA GLY A 332 14.00 6.45 27.95
C GLY A 332 14.99 6.42 26.79
N THR A 333 15.45 7.59 26.32
CA THR A 333 16.43 7.69 25.23
C THR A 333 17.87 7.59 25.76
N ALA A 334 18.24 8.44 26.71
CA ALA A 334 19.61 8.66 27.16
C ALA A 334 19.99 7.91 28.45
N GLY A 335 19.02 7.48 29.25
CA GLY A 335 19.27 7.04 30.62
C GLY A 335 19.61 8.23 31.55
N GLY A 336 20.18 7.93 32.72
CA GLY A 336 20.48 8.92 33.75
C GLY A 336 20.90 8.27 35.06
N ASP A 337 21.36 9.08 36.02
CA ASP A 337 21.68 8.61 37.36
C ASP A 337 20.39 8.39 38.17
N SER A 338 20.18 7.17 38.66
CA SER A 338 19.01 6.82 39.47
C SER A 338 18.94 7.55 40.81
N ASN A 339 20.06 8.11 41.30
CA ASN A 339 20.11 8.89 42.54
C ASN A 339 19.89 10.39 42.32
N MET A 340 19.88 10.86 41.07
CA MET A 340 19.63 12.26 40.76
C MET A 340 18.13 12.56 40.87
N HIS A 341 17.80 13.61 41.60
CA HIS A 341 16.41 14.06 41.68
C HIS A 341 15.93 14.60 40.33
N LEU A 342 14.66 14.37 40.02
CA LEU A 342 14.07 14.76 38.74
C LEU A 342 14.12 16.28 38.49
N ASN A 343 13.99 17.09 39.55
CA ASN A 343 14.11 18.55 39.45
C ASN A 343 15.52 18.96 38.98
N VAL A 344 16.57 18.35 39.53
CA VAL A 344 17.97 18.56 39.13
C VAL A 344 18.18 18.11 37.68
N TYR A 345 17.61 16.96 37.29
CA TYR A 345 17.70 16.49 35.92
C TYR A 345 17.02 17.46 34.93
N VAL A 346 15.82 17.94 35.24
CA VAL A 346 15.07 18.88 34.39
C VAL A 346 15.75 20.25 34.31
N GLN A 347 16.28 20.76 35.42
CA GLN A 347 16.92 22.07 35.49
C GLN A 347 18.35 22.07 34.96
N ASP A 348 19.19 21.11 35.37
CA ASP A 348 20.63 21.17 35.11
C ASP A 348 21.03 20.38 33.86
N ILE A 349 20.32 19.28 33.55
CA ILE A 349 20.62 18.44 32.38
C ILE A 349 19.77 18.86 31.18
N LEU A 350 18.47 19.04 31.36
CA LEU A 350 17.56 19.44 30.28
C LEU A 350 17.45 20.96 30.11
N GLN A 351 17.99 21.76 31.04
CA GLN A 351 17.99 23.23 30.99
C GLN A 351 16.60 23.84 30.78
N MET A 352 15.57 23.25 31.37
CA MET A 352 14.17 23.68 31.22
C MET A 352 13.69 24.70 32.27
N SER A 353 14.61 25.44 32.88
CA SER A 353 14.38 26.35 34.03
C SER A 353 13.32 27.43 33.78
N ASP A 354 13.11 27.85 32.53
CA ASP A 354 12.25 29.00 32.18
C ASP A 354 10.77 28.64 31.92
N GLN A 355 10.38 27.36 31.97
CA GLN A 355 9.01 26.92 31.67
C GLN A 355 8.23 26.36 32.86
N THR A 356 8.83 26.29 34.06
CA THR A 356 8.25 25.63 35.23
C THR A 356 8.31 26.53 36.47
N THR A 357 7.30 27.37 36.65
CA THR A 357 7.08 28.08 37.93
C THR A 357 5.57 28.11 38.17
N PRO A 358 5.03 27.24 39.06
CA PRO A 358 5.48 27.07 40.45
C PRO A 358 5.57 25.61 40.96
N VAL A 359 5.55 24.59 40.09
CA VAL A 359 5.38 23.17 40.51
C VAL A 359 6.67 22.51 41.05
N LEU A 360 7.85 23.11 40.86
CA LEU A 360 9.15 22.52 41.24
C LEU A 360 9.84 23.20 42.44
N LYS A 361 9.09 23.91 43.30
CA LYS A 361 9.67 24.51 44.52
C LYS A 361 9.70 23.56 45.70
#